data_AF-A0A8H7WAF5-F1
#
_entry.id   AF-A0A8H7WAF5-F1
#
_cell.length_a   1.000
_cell.length_b   1.000
_cell.length_c   1.000
_cell.angle_alpha   90.00
_cell.angle_beta   90.00
_cell.angle_gamma   90.00
#
_symmetry.space_group_name_H-M   'P 1'
#
loop_
_entity.id
_entity.type
_entity.pdbx_description
1 polymer ?
#
loop_
_entity_poly.entity_id
_entity_poly.type
_entity_poly.pdbx_seq_one_letter_code
_entity_poly.pdbx_strand_id
1 'polypeptide(L)'
;MECIAAPPPTECAASNCSKPGILWCAACKDCPTSSGTYDHKTRYCSKEFQTSHYRTHKRTCKGFQATKLLYRTGDILQEIFYIYREHVFDKHIAKIENKDGKLYIHDKDLRGTPLMMSVHTETSQIVPFPREMCKAEEDKKAVLVHLACSDALAWLHELVKYTLKDIASDITEFAFQPKNHKRQAVGVNIFGEEDVSYDHDVWIVILRQTGVKYVLDLPGAQFGYYQPVIPYLDFEKLRVRTVVNRPTGAYFGAMKAVYLAEIDPSRPDVFGVTNSLNLSVSRGLFVTVEHWERLDPITLQKMVELPIKEYEAKKILFLRFIDRMIKMHIEDMAKRIAAIRAKAA
;
A
#
# COMPACT_ATOMS: atom_id res chain seq x y z
N MET A 1 -37.05 14.87 -12.94
CA MET A 1 -35.66 15.33 -12.98
C MET A 1 -35.55 16.49 -12.02
N GLU A 2 -35.16 16.21 -10.77
CA GLU A 2 -34.92 17.26 -9.79
C GLU A 2 -33.54 17.87 -10.06
N CYS A 3 -33.52 19.17 -10.36
CA CYS A 3 -32.30 19.95 -10.42
C CYS A 3 -31.66 19.96 -9.04
N ILE A 4 -30.62 19.16 -8.85
CA ILE A 4 -29.75 19.22 -7.67
C ILE A 4 -29.14 20.63 -7.67
N ALA A 5 -29.59 21.46 -6.75
CA ALA A 5 -29.08 22.82 -6.58
C ALA A 5 -27.56 22.76 -6.38
N ALA A 6 -26.81 23.54 -7.17
CA ALA A 6 -25.37 23.64 -7.02
C ALA A 6 -25.05 24.11 -5.59
N PRO A 7 -24.08 23.50 -4.88
CA PRO A 7 -23.68 23.96 -3.55
C PRO A 7 -23.29 25.44 -3.61
N PRO A 8 -23.56 26.22 -2.55
CA PRO A 8 -23.32 27.66 -2.57
C PRO A 8 -21.86 27.96 -2.93
N PRO A 9 -21.60 29.03 -3.71
CA PRO A 9 -20.24 29.41 -4.02
C PRO A 9 -19.48 29.74 -2.74
N THR A 10 -18.54 28.89 -2.36
CA THR A 10 -17.61 29.19 -1.26
C THR A 10 -16.87 30.51 -1.55
N GLU A 11 -16.74 31.35 -0.54
CA GLU A 11 -16.18 32.70 -0.66
C GLU A 11 -14.72 32.73 -1.14
N CYS A 12 -14.31 33.86 -1.73
CA CYS A 12 -12.92 34.11 -2.06
C CYS A 12 -12.06 34.10 -0.79
N ALA A 13 -10.96 33.36 -0.78
CA ALA A 13 -10.08 33.21 0.38
C ALA A 13 -9.26 34.46 0.72
N ALA A 14 -9.29 35.50 -0.12
CA ALA A 14 -8.62 36.75 0.18
C ALA A 14 -9.44 37.54 1.20
N SER A 15 -8.82 37.93 2.32
CA SER A 15 -9.46 38.52 3.50
C SER A 15 -10.35 39.75 3.25
N ASN A 16 -10.18 40.42 2.11
CA ASN A 16 -10.90 41.65 1.76
C ASN A 16 -11.84 41.44 0.56
N CYS A 17 -12.26 40.21 0.27
CA CYS A 17 -13.06 39.87 -0.90
C CYS A 17 -14.30 39.05 -0.53
N SER A 18 -15.49 39.64 -0.62
CA SER A 18 -16.77 38.95 -0.40
C SER A 18 -17.36 38.35 -1.70
N LYS A 19 -16.57 38.29 -2.78
CA LYS A 19 -17.04 37.74 -4.07
C LYS A 19 -16.97 36.20 -4.06
N PRO A 20 -17.85 35.53 -4.83
CA PRO A 20 -17.73 34.09 -5.08
C PRO A 20 -16.34 33.69 -5.57
N GLY A 21 -15.77 32.64 -4.97
CA GLY A 21 -14.53 32.04 -5.46
C GLY A 21 -14.79 31.16 -6.68
N ILE A 22 -14.32 31.54 -7.87
CA ILE A 22 -14.51 30.78 -9.12
C ILE A 22 -13.23 30.07 -9.58
N LEU A 23 -12.07 30.53 -9.13
CA LEU A 23 -10.75 29.98 -9.46
C LEU A 23 -10.19 29.19 -8.28
N TRP A 24 -9.72 27.98 -8.54
CA TRP A 24 -9.02 27.16 -7.55
C TRP A 24 -7.52 27.43 -7.57
N CYS A 25 -6.87 27.35 -6.40
CA CYS A 25 -5.42 27.30 -6.39
C CYS A 25 -4.93 26.01 -7.08
N ALA A 26 -4.31 26.15 -8.25
CA ALA A 26 -3.89 25.01 -9.06
C ALA A 26 -2.91 24.06 -8.35
N ALA A 27 -2.18 24.55 -7.35
CA ALA A 27 -1.18 23.76 -6.64
C ALA A 27 -1.78 22.88 -5.53
N CYS A 28 -2.75 23.40 -4.76
CA CYS A 28 -3.38 22.66 -3.65
C CYS A 28 -4.81 22.16 -3.95
N LYS A 29 -5.36 22.42 -5.15
CA LYS A 29 -6.56 21.73 -5.61
C LYS A 29 -6.31 20.21 -5.65
N ASP A 30 -7.41 19.46 -5.57
CA ASP A 30 -7.41 18.00 -5.66
C ASP A 30 -6.59 17.35 -4.51
N CYS A 31 -6.55 18.00 -3.34
CA CYS A 31 -5.94 17.41 -2.15
C CYS A 31 -6.91 16.35 -1.59
N PRO A 32 -6.51 15.08 -1.46
CA PRO A 32 -7.34 14.05 -0.85
C PRO A 32 -7.64 14.38 0.62
N THR A 33 -8.82 13.98 1.06
CA THR A 33 -9.22 13.92 2.47
C THR A 33 -9.03 12.51 3.01
N SER A 34 -9.14 12.38 4.33
CA SER A 34 -9.12 11.08 5.02
C SER A 34 -10.25 10.13 4.57
N SER A 35 -11.31 10.65 3.95
CA SER A 35 -12.41 9.84 3.38
C SER A 35 -12.14 9.34 1.96
N GLY A 36 -11.00 9.70 1.35
CA GLY A 36 -10.70 9.41 -0.06
C GLY A 36 -11.44 10.33 -1.05
N THR A 37 -12.23 11.30 -0.57
CA THR A 37 -12.78 12.37 -1.40
C THR A 37 -11.74 13.48 -1.60
N TYR A 38 -11.88 14.28 -2.65
CA TYR A 38 -11.02 15.45 -2.86
C TYR A 38 -11.66 16.69 -2.24
N ASP A 39 -10.90 17.40 -1.41
CA ASP A 39 -11.32 18.71 -0.93
C ASP A 39 -10.50 19.80 -1.62
N HIS A 40 -11.21 20.82 -2.04
CA HIS A 40 -10.64 21.95 -2.72
C HIS A 40 -10.52 23.10 -1.69
N LYS A 41 -9.34 23.22 -1.09
CA LYS A 41 -9.17 24.02 0.14
C LYS A 41 -9.15 25.54 -0.05
N THR A 42 -8.94 26.05 -1.27
CA THR A 42 -8.72 27.49 -1.44
C THR A 42 -9.17 27.99 -2.81
N ARG A 43 -10.06 28.98 -2.81
CA ARG A 43 -10.62 29.64 -3.99
C ARG A 43 -10.34 31.13 -4.02
N TYR A 44 -10.39 31.67 -5.23
CA TYR A 44 -10.23 33.08 -5.51
C TYR A 44 -11.26 33.53 -6.54
N CYS A 45 -11.74 34.76 -6.44
CA CYS A 45 -12.59 35.33 -7.48
C CYS A 45 -11.80 35.68 -8.75
N SER A 46 -10.48 35.92 -8.62
CA SER A 46 -9.60 36.27 -9.73
C SER A 46 -8.13 35.94 -9.43
N LYS A 47 -7.27 35.98 -10.47
CA LYS A 47 -5.84 35.67 -10.36
C LYS A 47 -5.08 36.75 -9.56
N GLU A 48 -5.55 37.99 -9.60
CA GLU A 48 -5.00 39.12 -8.84
C GLU A 48 -5.14 38.85 -7.33
N PHE A 49 -6.33 38.43 -6.88
CA PHE A 49 -6.56 38.08 -5.48
C PHE A 49 -5.78 36.84 -5.05
N GLN A 50 -5.63 35.84 -5.93
CA GLN A 50 -4.74 34.70 -5.66
C GLN A 50 -3.29 35.16 -5.44
N THR A 51 -2.80 36.06 -6.29
CA THR A 51 -1.42 36.55 -6.26
C THR A 51 -1.17 37.38 -5.01
N SER A 52 -2.11 38.27 -4.67
CA SER A 52 -2.08 39.08 -3.45
C SER A 52 -2.08 38.20 -2.19
N HIS A 53 -2.97 37.20 -2.12
CA HIS A 53 -3.07 36.28 -0.99
C HIS A 53 -1.92 35.25 -0.96
N TYR A 54 -1.14 35.10 -2.02
CA TYR A 54 -0.13 34.04 -2.10
C TYR A 54 0.89 34.11 -0.98
N ARG A 55 1.30 35.31 -0.53
CA ARG A 55 2.29 35.48 0.54
C ARG A 55 1.87 34.78 1.85
N THR A 56 0.61 34.91 2.24
CA THR A 56 0.06 34.27 3.44
C THR A 56 -0.37 32.82 3.17
N HIS A 57 -0.88 32.53 1.97
CA HIS A 57 -1.30 31.20 1.56
C HIS A 57 -0.14 30.21 1.37
N LYS A 58 1.04 30.67 0.96
CA LYS A 58 2.16 29.83 0.49
C LYS A 58 2.52 28.69 1.45
N ARG A 59 2.56 28.96 2.76
CA ARG A 59 2.88 27.94 3.78
C ARG A 59 1.82 26.85 3.81
N THR A 60 0.55 27.24 3.92
CA THR A 60 -0.58 26.31 3.94
C THR A 60 -0.71 25.54 2.61
N CYS A 61 -0.47 26.21 1.49
CA CYS A 61 -0.44 25.60 0.16
C CYS A 61 0.59 24.47 0.06
N LYS A 62 1.82 24.70 0.56
CA LYS A 62 2.87 23.66 0.61
C LYS A 62 2.47 22.48 1.49
N GLY A 63 1.80 22.72 2.61
CA GLY A 63 1.28 21.64 3.47
C GLY A 63 0.24 20.77 2.76
N PHE A 64 -0.70 21.39 2.04
CA PHE A 64 -1.66 20.66 1.23
C PHE A 64 -1.01 19.91 0.06
N GLN A 65 -0.01 20.50 -0.59
CA GLN A 65 0.76 19.80 -1.63
C GLN A 65 1.46 18.57 -1.06
N ALA A 66 2.18 18.69 0.05
CA ALA A 66 2.85 17.55 0.68
C ALA A 66 1.86 16.43 1.07
N THR A 67 0.70 16.81 1.60
CA THR A 67 -0.38 15.85 1.93
C THR A 67 -0.90 15.17 0.67
N LYS A 68 -1.20 15.94 -0.39
CA LYS A 68 -1.63 15.39 -1.69
C LYS A 68 -0.64 14.37 -2.25
N LEU A 69 0.65 14.70 -2.21
CA LEU A 69 1.72 13.80 -2.68
C LEU A 69 1.75 12.53 -1.84
N LEU A 70 1.68 12.62 -0.50
CA LEU A 70 1.67 11.45 0.37
C LEU A 70 0.49 10.51 0.08
N TYR A 71 -0.74 11.05 -0.03
CA TYR A 71 -1.92 10.22 -0.31
C TYR A 71 -1.84 9.53 -1.66
N ARG A 72 -1.41 10.24 -2.72
CA ARG A 72 -1.24 9.67 -4.06
C ARG A 72 -0.13 8.62 -4.12
N THR A 73 0.98 8.87 -3.43
CA THR A 73 2.06 7.89 -3.34
C THR A 73 1.61 6.67 -2.54
N GLY A 74 0.92 6.84 -1.43
CA GLY A 74 0.39 5.73 -0.63
C GLY A 74 -0.59 4.85 -1.40
N ASP A 75 -1.47 5.46 -2.18
CA ASP A 75 -2.42 4.78 -3.08
C ASP A 75 -1.70 3.95 -4.16
N ILE A 76 -0.66 4.50 -4.80
CA ILE A 76 0.20 3.74 -5.71
C ILE A 76 0.90 2.57 -5.01
N LEU A 77 1.51 2.82 -3.85
CA LEU A 77 2.24 1.80 -3.08
C LEU A 77 1.32 0.65 -2.66
N GLN A 78 0.07 0.94 -2.28
CA GLN A 78 -0.89 -0.08 -1.89
C GLN A 78 -1.30 -0.94 -3.07
N GLU A 79 -1.58 -0.33 -4.23
CA GLU A 79 -1.91 -1.09 -5.45
C GLU A 79 -0.71 -1.93 -5.93
N ILE A 80 0.53 -1.40 -5.84
CA ILE A 80 1.74 -2.19 -6.08
C ILE A 80 1.83 -3.37 -5.10
N PHE A 81 1.50 -3.18 -3.83
CA PHE A 81 1.53 -4.25 -2.84
C PHE A 81 0.51 -5.35 -3.16
N TYR A 82 -0.69 -4.99 -3.62
CA TYR A 82 -1.68 -5.97 -4.08
C TYR A 82 -1.21 -6.76 -5.30
N ILE A 83 -0.64 -6.08 -6.30
CA ILE A 83 -0.06 -6.73 -7.48
C ILE A 83 1.06 -7.69 -7.04
N TYR A 84 1.98 -7.21 -6.22
CA TYR A 84 3.06 -8.01 -5.65
C TYR A 84 2.52 -9.27 -4.96
N ARG A 85 1.59 -9.12 -4.02
CA ARG A 85 1.00 -10.24 -3.26
C ARG A 85 0.24 -11.22 -4.14
N GLU A 86 -0.34 -10.78 -5.24
CA GLU A 86 -1.03 -11.67 -6.20
C GLU A 86 -0.03 -12.53 -6.98
N HIS A 87 1.13 -11.97 -7.34
CA HIS A 87 2.19 -12.70 -8.06
C HIS A 87 3.04 -13.61 -7.18
N VAL A 88 3.25 -13.24 -5.91
CA VAL A 88 3.96 -14.06 -4.93
C VAL A 88 3.03 -14.73 -3.93
N PHE A 89 1.78 -14.98 -4.35
CA PHE A 89 0.79 -15.60 -3.49
C PHE A 89 1.22 -17.02 -3.14
N ASP A 90 1.17 -17.36 -1.86
CA ASP A 90 1.77 -18.55 -1.27
C ASP A 90 0.80 -19.33 -0.37
N LYS A 91 -0.47 -18.91 -0.33
CA LYS A 91 -1.49 -19.50 0.55
C LYS A 91 -2.34 -20.51 -0.20
N HIS A 92 -2.35 -21.74 0.30
CA HIS A 92 -3.22 -22.80 -0.19
C HIS A 92 -4.60 -22.70 0.45
N ILE A 93 -5.53 -22.07 -0.25
CA ILE A 93 -6.89 -21.85 0.25
C ILE A 93 -7.84 -22.93 -0.29
N ALA A 94 -8.60 -23.57 0.60
CA ALA A 94 -9.67 -24.49 0.24
C ALA A 94 -10.99 -23.75 -0.03
N LYS A 95 -11.27 -22.70 0.73
CA LYS A 95 -12.55 -22.00 0.68
C LYS A 95 -12.42 -20.57 1.21
N ILE A 96 -13.14 -19.65 0.59
CA ILE A 96 -13.41 -18.32 1.14
C ILE A 96 -14.91 -18.20 1.39
N GLU A 97 -15.31 -17.81 2.61
CA GLU A 97 -16.72 -17.63 2.95
C GLU A 97 -16.96 -16.31 3.68
N ASN A 98 -18.04 -15.63 3.29
CA ASN A 98 -18.56 -14.48 4.02
C ASN A 98 -19.63 -14.98 4.99
N LYS A 99 -19.41 -14.85 6.30
CA LYS A 99 -20.34 -15.29 7.34
C LYS A 99 -20.30 -14.31 8.50
N ASP A 100 -21.47 -13.88 8.99
CA ASP A 100 -21.62 -12.98 10.13
C ASP A 100 -20.79 -11.69 10.04
N GLY A 101 -20.66 -11.13 8.83
CA GLY A 101 -19.88 -9.91 8.56
C GLY A 101 -18.34 -10.11 8.58
N LYS A 102 -17.88 -11.36 8.70
CA LYS A 102 -16.46 -11.74 8.60
C LYS A 102 -16.17 -12.46 7.29
N LEU A 103 -14.93 -12.36 6.85
CA LEU A 103 -14.39 -13.08 5.71
C LEU A 103 -13.48 -14.21 6.22
N TYR A 104 -13.95 -15.43 6.16
CA TYR A 104 -13.21 -16.61 6.58
C TYR A 104 -12.40 -17.19 5.42
N ILE A 105 -11.13 -17.48 5.67
CA ILE A 105 -10.16 -17.99 4.71
C ILE A 105 -9.70 -19.35 5.23
N HIS A 106 -10.21 -20.42 4.63
CA HIS A 106 -9.97 -21.79 5.09
C HIS A 106 -8.75 -22.37 4.39
N ASP A 107 -7.79 -22.85 5.18
CA ASP A 107 -6.60 -23.53 4.68
C ASP A 107 -6.96 -24.85 4.02
N LYS A 108 -6.20 -25.19 2.97
CA LYS A 108 -6.29 -26.47 2.29
C LYS A 108 -5.49 -27.52 3.02
N ASP A 109 -6.11 -28.66 3.28
CA ASP A 109 -5.38 -29.83 3.79
C ASP A 109 -4.46 -30.40 2.71
N LEU A 110 -3.16 -30.24 2.93
CA LEU A 110 -2.11 -30.74 2.05
C LEU A 110 -1.47 -32.04 2.56
N ARG A 111 -1.94 -32.58 3.70
CA ARG A 111 -1.37 -33.79 4.28
C ARG A 111 -1.49 -34.96 3.30
N GLY A 112 -0.36 -35.66 3.09
CA GLY A 112 -0.29 -36.79 2.17
C GLY A 112 -0.31 -36.40 0.68
N THR A 113 -0.28 -35.11 0.34
CA THR A 113 -0.16 -34.67 -1.06
C THR A 113 1.31 -34.64 -1.51
N PRO A 114 1.60 -34.85 -2.82
CA PRO A 114 2.95 -34.70 -3.36
C PRO A 114 3.55 -33.32 -3.11
N LEU A 115 2.71 -32.30 -2.98
CA LEU A 115 3.13 -30.92 -2.74
C LEU A 115 3.81 -30.76 -1.37
N MET A 116 3.28 -31.39 -0.32
CA MET A 116 3.90 -31.39 1.01
C MET A 116 5.25 -32.10 1.03
N MET A 117 5.45 -33.07 0.14
CA MET A 117 6.68 -33.87 0.03
C MET A 117 7.69 -33.28 -0.96
N SER A 118 7.37 -32.14 -1.60
CA SER A 118 8.19 -31.55 -2.65
C SER A 118 9.32 -30.71 -2.09
N VAL A 119 10.47 -30.71 -2.77
CA VAL A 119 11.57 -29.79 -2.45
C VAL A 119 11.14 -28.37 -2.76
N HIS A 120 11.02 -27.56 -1.71
CA HIS A 120 10.65 -26.16 -1.78
C HIS A 120 11.77 -25.34 -2.44
N THR A 121 11.54 -24.93 -3.69
CA THR A 121 12.26 -23.83 -4.35
C THR A 121 11.45 -22.54 -4.24
N GLU A 122 12.07 -21.39 -4.45
CA GLU A 122 11.41 -20.08 -4.37
C GLU A 122 10.12 -20.06 -5.21
N THR A 123 10.20 -20.46 -6.48
CA THR A 123 9.04 -20.44 -7.38
C THR A 123 8.04 -21.58 -7.16
N SER A 124 8.39 -22.61 -6.39
CA SER A 124 7.46 -23.70 -6.07
C SER A 124 6.47 -23.33 -4.96
N GLN A 125 6.79 -22.29 -4.19
CA GLN A 125 5.89 -21.73 -3.17
C GLN A 125 4.77 -20.89 -3.79
N ILE A 126 4.95 -20.43 -5.04
CA ILE A 126 3.98 -19.59 -5.71
C ILE A 126 2.78 -20.44 -6.14
N VAL A 127 1.60 -20.04 -5.70
CA VAL A 127 0.33 -20.65 -6.04
C VAL A 127 -0.55 -19.61 -6.72
N PRO A 128 -1.36 -19.99 -7.73
CA PRO A 128 -2.31 -19.05 -8.31
C PRO A 128 -3.25 -18.49 -7.25
N PHE A 129 -3.43 -17.17 -7.25
CA PHE A 129 -4.43 -16.53 -6.40
C PHE A 129 -5.84 -17.04 -6.76
N PRO A 130 -6.66 -17.52 -5.79
CA PRO A 130 -7.97 -18.11 -6.04
C PRO A 130 -9.04 -17.02 -6.27
N ARG A 131 -8.90 -16.29 -7.36
CA ARG A 131 -9.75 -15.13 -7.71
C ARG A 131 -11.23 -15.48 -7.76
N GLU A 132 -11.55 -16.67 -8.27
CA GLU A 132 -12.90 -17.20 -8.42
C GLU A 132 -13.62 -17.45 -7.09
N MET A 133 -12.87 -17.58 -5.99
CA MET A 133 -13.44 -17.74 -4.65
C MET A 133 -13.84 -16.41 -3.99
N CYS A 134 -13.38 -15.27 -4.54
CA CYS A 134 -13.70 -13.95 -4.03
C CYS A 134 -15.01 -13.44 -4.64
N LYS A 135 -15.96 -12.97 -3.82
CA LYS A 135 -17.26 -12.47 -4.33
C LYS A 135 -17.21 -11.01 -4.76
N ALA A 136 -16.23 -10.25 -4.25
CA ALA A 136 -16.03 -8.84 -4.54
C ALA A 136 -14.53 -8.50 -4.55
N GLU A 137 -14.17 -7.33 -5.09
CA GLU A 137 -12.78 -6.84 -5.06
C GLU A 137 -12.27 -6.64 -3.63
N GLU A 138 -13.16 -6.24 -2.73
CA GLU A 138 -12.90 -6.10 -1.30
C GLU A 138 -12.47 -7.41 -0.64
N ASP A 139 -13.05 -8.53 -1.08
CA ASP A 139 -12.68 -9.88 -0.64
C ASP A 139 -11.28 -10.20 -1.15
N LYS A 140 -11.01 -9.97 -2.44
CA LYS A 140 -9.67 -10.17 -3.01
C LYS A 140 -8.61 -9.38 -2.24
N LYS A 141 -8.83 -8.07 -2.05
CA LYS A 141 -7.88 -7.21 -1.35
C LYS A 141 -7.63 -7.73 0.06
N ALA A 142 -8.67 -8.08 0.81
CA ALA A 142 -8.54 -8.60 2.17
C ALA A 142 -7.77 -9.94 2.22
N VAL A 143 -8.00 -10.86 1.28
CA VAL A 143 -7.28 -12.16 1.20
C VAL A 143 -5.82 -11.96 0.85
N LEU A 144 -5.50 -11.09 -0.12
CA LEU A 144 -4.13 -10.82 -0.55
C LEU A 144 -3.23 -10.33 0.59
N VAL A 145 -3.79 -9.53 1.51
CA VAL A 145 -3.03 -8.92 2.61
C VAL A 145 -3.31 -9.52 3.99
N HIS A 146 -4.16 -10.54 4.08
CA HIS A 146 -4.39 -11.24 5.34
C HIS A 146 -3.07 -11.78 5.87
N LEU A 147 -2.69 -11.40 7.09
CA LEU A 147 -1.41 -11.78 7.72
C LEU A 147 -0.15 -11.34 6.96
N ALA A 148 -0.24 -10.33 6.09
CA ALA A 148 0.89 -9.84 5.30
C ALA A 148 1.35 -8.43 5.73
N CYS A 149 1.07 -8.02 6.97
CA CYS A 149 1.37 -6.67 7.41
C CYS A 149 2.87 -6.42 7.54
N SER A 150 3.59 -7.36 8.15
CA SER A 150 5.04 -7.28 8.27
C SER A 150 5.74 -7.49 6.91
N ASP A 151 5.16 -8.26 5.98
CA ASP A 151 5.63 -8.37 4.58
C ASP A 151 5.60 -7.04 3.85
N ALA A 152 4.55 -6.23 4.06
CA ALA A 152 4.49 -4.88 3.50
C ALA A 152 5.71 -4.07 3.97
N LEU A 153 6.00 -4.11 5.28
CA LEU A 153 7.12 -3.37 5.87
C LEU A 153 8.48 -3.86 5.34
N ALA A 154 8.67 -5.17 5.29
CA ALA A 154 9.93 -5.78 4.89
C ALA A 154 10.23 -5.59 3.40
N TRP A 155 9.26 -5.93 2.55
CA TRP A 155 9.51 -6.11 1.11
C TRP A 155 9.20 -4.87 0.28
N LEU A 156 8.48 -3.88 0.80
CA LEU A 156 8.32 -2.59 0.13
C LEU A 156 9.23 -1.50 0.71
N HIS A 157 10.09 -1.81 1.67
CA HIS A 157 10.96 -0.85 2.36
C HIS A 157 11.71 0.09 1.39
N GLU A 158 12.46 -0.44 0.43
CA GLU A 158 13.23 0.34 -0.54
C GLU A 158 12.34 1.24 -1.39
N LEU A 159 11.20 0.71 -1.81
CA LEU A 159 10.26 1.44 -2.64
C LEU A 159 9.61 2.58 -1.85
N VAL A 160 9.21 2.34 -0.60
CA VAL A 160 8.71 3.38 0.31
C VAL A 160 9.78 4.45 0.54
N LYS A 161 11.03 4.04 0.82
CA LYS A 161 12.16 4.95 0.99
C LYS A 161 12.37 5.84 -0.23
N TYR A 162 12.35 5.24 -1.42
CA TYR A 162 12.56 5.93 -2.68
C TYR A 162 11.45 6.92 -2.99
N THR A 163 10.20 6.47 -2.89
CA THR A 163 9.02 7.25 -3.29
C THR A 163 8.66 8.37 -2.29
N LEU A 164 9.11 8.26 -1.04
CA LEU A 164 8.85 9.27 0.00
C LEU A 164 10.04 10.18 0.30
N LYS A 165 11.20 10.01 -0.35
CA LYS A 165 12.45 10.76 -0.01
C LYS A 165 12.29 12.28 0.06
N ASP A 166 11.47 12.85 -0.82
CA ASP A 166 11.23 14.30 -0.93
C ASP A 166 9.96 14.77 -0.16
N ILE A 167 9.17 13.81 0.33
CA ILE A 167 7.89 14.05 1.03
C ILE A 167 8.08 13.94 2.54
N ALA A 168 8.74 12.88 2.98
CA ALA A 168 8.95 12.56 4.39
C ALA A 168 10.26 13.20 4.91
N SER A 169 10.23 13.73 6.13
CA SER A 169 11.44 14.02 6.90
C SER A 169 11.89 12.82 7.71
N ASP A 170 10.95 11.95 8.11
CA ASP A 170 11.22 10.77 8.91
C ASP A 170 10.15 9.70 8.65
N ILE A 171 10.54 8.43 8.79
CA ILE A 171 9.69 7.26 8.66
C ILE A 171 10.08 6.29 9.77
N THR A 172 9.09 5.73 10.47
CA THR A 172 9.30 4.72 11.50
C THR A 172 8.30 3.58 11.34
N GLU A 173 8.58 2.42 11.94
CA GLU A 173 7.68 1.27 11.98
C GLU A 173 6.88 1.28 13.29
N PHE A 174 5.62 0.87 13.23
CA PHE A 174 4.71 0.91 14.38
C PHE A 174 3.82 -0.33 14.39
N ALA A 175 3.81 -1.03 15.53
CA ALA A 175 3.02 -2.22 15.75
C ALA A 175 1.91 -1.95 16.77
N PHE A 176 0.73 -2.52 16.54
CA PHE A 176 -0.41 -2.32 17.43
C PHE A 176 -1.45 -3.44 17.33
N GLN A 177 -2.28 -3.58 18.34
CA GLN A 177 -3.48 -4.39 18.28
C GLN A 177 -4.64 -3.56 17.71
N PRO A 178 -5.32 -4.01 16.65
CA PRO A 178 -6.36 -3.24 15.99
C PRO A 178 -7.70 -3.25 16.76
N LYS A 179 -8.53 -2.23 16.51
CA LYS A 179 -9.95 -2.15 16.93
C LYS A 179 -10.83 -1.55 15.83
N ASN A 180 -12.14 -1.59 16.06
CA ASN A 180 -13.17 -0.99 15.20
C ASN A 180 -13.09 -1.45 13.73
N HIS A 181 -12.81 -2.73 13.50
CA HIS A 181 -12.70 -3.27 12.15
C HIS A 181 -13.98 -2.98 11.35
N LYS A 182 -13.84 -2.52 10.09
CA LYS A 182 -14.97 -2.41 9.16
C LYS A 182 -15.32 -3.76 8.53
N ARG A 183 -14.35 -4.67 8.56
CA ARG A 183 -14.40 -6.07 8.11
C ARG A 183 -13.34 -6.84 8.90
N GLN A 184 -13.56 -8.11 9.19
CA GLN A 184 -12.54 -8.96 9.78
C GLN A 184 -12.24 -10.14 8.86
N ALA A 185 -11.02 -10.21 8.33
CA ALA A 185 -10.49 -11.42 7.68
C ALA A 185 -9.96 -12.38 8.77
N VAL A 186 -10.41 -13.63 8.75
CA VAL A 186 -10.09 -14.66 9.73
C VAL A 186 -9.55 -15.89 9.00
N GLY A 187 -8.32 -16.30 9.30
CA GLY A 187 -7.79 -17.58 8.85
C GLY A 187 -8.43 -18.71 9.65
N VAL A 188 -8.70 -19.82 8.98
CA VAL A 188 -9.20 -21.05 9.60
C VAL A 188 -8.27 -22.18 9.17
N ASN A 189 -7.57 -22.77 10.13
CA ASN A 189 -6.62 -23.83 9.83
C ASN A 189 -7.34 -25.14 9.45
N ILE A 190 -6.57 -26.15 9.05
CA ILE A 190 -7.09 -27.46 8.61
C ILE A 190 -7.86 -28.24 9.69
N PHE A 191 -7.77 -27.82 10.96
CA PHE A 191 -8.51 -28.40 12.09
C PHE A 191 -9.79 -27.61 12.42
N GLY A 192 -10.08 -26.55 11.67
CA GLY A 192 -11.23 -25.67 11.91
C GLY A 192 -11.00 -24.62 13.00
N GLU A 193 -9.76 -24.43 13.44
CA GLU A 193 -9.42 -23.43 14.45
C GLU A 193 -9.28 -22.05 13.78
N GLU A 194 -9.97 -21.06 14.33
CA GLU A 194 -9.85 -19.67 13.89
C GLU A 194 -8.56 -19.06 14.43
N ASP A 195 -7.91 -18.30 13.58
CA ASP A 195 -6.84 -17.39 13.94
C ASP A 195 -7.26 -16.43 15.07
N VAL A 196 -6.42 -16.33 16.11
CA VAL A 196 -6.62 -15.35 17.18
C VAL A 196 -6.07 -13.98 16.77
N SER A 197 -6.72 -12.92 17.26
CA SER A 197 -6.39 -11.51 16.95
C SER A 197 -4.88 -11.25 16.88
N TYR A 198 -4.40 -10.80 15.72
CA TYR A 198 -3.00 -10.45 15.51
C TYR A 198 -2.72 -8.98 15.74
N ASP A 199 -1.48 -8.72 16.10
CA ASP A 199 -0.88 -7.41 15.95
C ASP A 199 -0.83 -7.03 14.46
N HIS A 200 -0.80 -5.73 14.19
CA HIS A 200 -0.67 -5.18 12.85
C HIS A 200 0.50 -4.21 12.79
N ASP A 201 1.26 -4.25 11.71
CA ASP A 201 2.40 -3.36 11.49
C ASP A 201 2.12 -2.35 10.37
N VAL A 202 2.52 -1.10 10.59
CA VAL A 202 2.36 0.03 9.67
C VAL A 202 3.59 0.94 9.72
N TRP A 203 3.70 1.88 8.77
CA TRP A 203 4.66 2.97 8.90
C TRP A 203 4.02 4.24 9.45
N ILE A 204 4.76 4.96 10.28
CA ILE A 204 4.48 6.36 10.61
C ILE A 204 5.34 7.25 9.74
N VAL A 205 4.73 8.19 9.04
CA VAL A 205 5.40 9.12 8.14
C VAL A 205 5.26 10.54 8.68
N ILE A 206 6.38 11.24 8.83
CA ILE A 206 6.40 12.66 9.22
C ILE A 206 6.65 13.50 7.98
N LEU A 207 5.71 14.38 7.63
CA LEU A 207 5.86 15.26 6.46
C LEU A 207 6.96 16.30 6.67
N ARG A 208 7.86 16.40 5.69
CA ARG A 208 9.00 17.33 5.73
C ARG A 208 8.57 18.79 5.81
N GLN A 209 7.51 19.17 5.11
CA GLN A 209 7.09 20.57 5.00
C GLN A 209 6.31 21.08 6.21
N THR A 210 5.72 20.19 7.01
CA THR A 210 4.78 20.58 8.09
C THR A 210 5.07 19.93 9.44
N GLY A 211 5.84 18.83 9.48
CA GLY A 211 6.03 18.01 10.68
C GLY A 211 4.81 17.17 11.08
N VAL A 212 3.74 17.18 10.26
CA VAL A 212 2.50 16.43 10.57
C VAL A 212 2.72 14.94 10.36
N LYS A 213 2.23 14.14 11.30
CA LYS A 213 2.31 12.67 11.28
C LYS A 213 1.11 12.04 10.57
N TYR A 214 1.40 11.06 9.74
CA TYR A 214 0.43 10.20 9.07
C TYR A 214 0.81 8.74 9.28
N VAL A 215 -0.16 7.85 9.12
CA VAL A 215 0.08 6.42 9.01
C VAL A 215 -0.04 6.00 7.55
N LEU A 216 0.90 5.17 7.09
CA LEU A 216 0.86 4.46 5.83
C LEU A 216 0.58 2.97 6.11
N ASP A 217 -0.63 2.54 5.79
CA ASP A 217 -1.21 1.21 6.05
C ASP A 217 -1.61 0.53 4.74
N LEU A 218 -0.61 0.02 4.00
CA LEU A 218 -0.83 -0.74 2.77
C LEU A 218 -1.70 -1.99 2.97
N PRO A 219 -1.51 -2.80 4.04
CA PRO A 219 -2.31 -3.99 4.31
C PRO A 219 -3.68 -3.70 4.99
N GLY A 220 -4.12 -2.45 5.10
CA GLY A 220 -5.33 -2.07 5.85
C GLY A 220 -6.63 -2.75 5.41
N ALA A 221 -6.68 -3.30 4.18
CA ALA A 221 -7.81 -4.05 3.67
C ALA A 221 -8.13 -5.32 4.48
N GLN A 222 -7.16 -5.86 5.22
CA GLN A 222 -7.38 -6.95 6.19
C GLN A 222 -8.49 -6.60 7.20
N PHE A 223 -8.61 -5.31 7.55
CA PHE A 223 -9.60 -4.79 8.50
C PHE A 223 -10.71 -3.95 7.84
N GLY A 224 -10.81 -3.99 6.51
CA GLY A 224 -11.77 -3.20 5.73
C GLY A 224 -11.41 -1.71 5.57
N TYR A 225 -10.13 -1.35 5.71
CA TYR A 225 -9.64 -0.01 5.45
C TYR A 225 -8.90 0.04 4.10
N TYR A 226 -9.53 0.64 3.09
CA TYR A 226 -9.01 0.68 1.72
C TYR A 226 -8.25 1.97 1.39
N GLN A 227 -8.22 2.95 2.30
CA GLN A 227 -7.37 4.12 2.18
C GLN A 227 -6.05 3.86 2.92
N PRO A 228 -4.90 3.87 2.22
CA PRO A 228 -3.62 3.53 2.83
C PRO A 228 -3.04 4.66 3.67
N VAL A 229 -3.58 5.88 3.59
CA VAL A 229 -3.08 7.03 4.34
C VAL A 229 -4.17 7.61 5.23
N ILE A 230 -3.82 7.85 6.49
CA ILE A 230 -4.71 8.45 7.50
C ILE A 230 -3.90 9.36 8.44
N PRO A 231 -4.42 10.51 8.92
CA PRO A 231 -3.75 11.30 9.94
C PRO A 231 -3.50 10.48 11.20
N TYR A 232 -2.32 10.62 11.82
CA TYR A 232 -1.91 9.80 12.96
C TYR A 232 -2.91 9.85 14.12
N LEU A 233 -3.42 11.06 14.46
CA LEU A 233 -4.36 11.23 15.57
C LEU A 233 -5.70 10.52 15.31
N ASP A 234 -6.18 10.54 14.07
CA ASP A 234 -7.40 9.81 13.69
C ASP A 234 -7.16 8.30 13.75
N PHE A 235 -6.01 7.85 13.24
CA PHE A 235 -5.62 6.45 13.29
C PHE A 235 -5.51 5.91 14.73
N GLU A 236 -4.80 6.62 15.61
CA GLU A 236 -4.62 6.22 17.01
C GLU A 236 -5.97 6.12 17.72
N LYS A 237 -6.81 7.13 17.56
CA LYS A 237 -8.15 7.16 18.15
C LYS A 237 -9.03 6.02 17.62
N LEU A 238 -9.08 5.86 16.29
CA LEU A 238 -10.08 5.01 15.63
C LEU A 238 -9.64 3.54 15.52
N ARG A 239 -8.34 3.26 15.35
CA ARG A 239 -7.84 1.94 14.95
C ARG A 239 -6.94 1.27 15.97
N VAL A 240 -6.31 2.01 16.89
CA VAL A 240 -5.38 1.43 17.87
C VAL A 240 -6.09 1.05 19.16
N ARG A 241 -6.07 -0.23 19.52
CA ARG A 241 -6.45 -0.71 20.86
C ARG A 241 -5.30 -0.52 21.84
N THR A 242 -4.16 -1.11 21.50
CA THR A 242 -2.96 -1.14 22.35
C THR A 242 -1.73 -1.09 21.47
N VAL A 243 -0.72 -0.34 21.89
CA VAL A 243 0.58 -0.29 21.22
C VAL A 243 1.36 -1.55 21.55
N VAL A 244 1.99 -2.14 20.53
CA VAL A 244 2.81 -3.34 20.66
C VAL A 244 4.27 -2.94 20.50
N ASN A 245 5.09 -3.30 21.49
CA ASN A 245 6.54 -3.07 21.41
C ASN A 245 7.18 -4.31 20.76
N ARG A 246 7.63 -4.17 19.51
CA ARG A 246 8.42 -5.22 18.87
C ARG A 246 9.82 -5.26 19.52
N PRO A 247 10.36 -6.43 19.87
CA PRO A 247 11.74 -6.55 20.39
C PRO A 247 12.80 -5.99 19.44
N THR A 248 12.48 -5.97 18.15
CA THR A 248 13.34 -5.49 17.05
C THR A 248 13.45 -3.98 16.99
N GLY A 249 12.64 -3.25 17.76
CA GLY A 249 12.56 -1.80 17.76
C GLY A 249 11.55 -1.26 16.74
N ALA A 250 11.53 0.07 16.61
CA ALA A 250 10.56 0.82 15.80
C ALA A 250 11.22 1.61 14.65
N TYR A 251 12.47 1.27 14.28
CA TYR A 251 13.18 2.00 13.22
C TYR A 251 12.75 1.52 11.84
N PHE A 252 12.89 2.40 10.84
CA PHE A 252 12.55 2.06 9.46
C PHE A 252 13.51 1.02 8.87
N GLY A 253 13.00 -0.16 8.55
CA GLY A 253 13.75 -1.33 8.11
C GLY A 253 13.92 -2.41 9.20
N ALA A 254 13.29 -2.27 10.36
CA ALA A 254 13.36 -3.26 11.43
C ALA A 254 12.78 -4.61 10.97
N MET A 255 11.55 -4.63 10.43
CA MET A 255 10.96 -5.88 9.95
C MET A 255 11.72 -6.52 8.80
N LYS A 256 12.31 -5.69 7.92
CA LYS A 256 13.18 -6.21 6.87
C LYS A 256 14.40 -6.93 7.44
N ALA A 257 15.03 -6.37 8.47
CA ALA A 257 16.20 -7.00 9.09
C ALA A 257 15.85 -8.35 9.73
N VAL A 258 14.65 -8.48 10.32
CA VAL A 258 14.14 -9.75 10.85
C VAL A 258 14.03 -10.79 9.74
N TYR A 259 13.31 -10.47 8.67
CA TYR A 259 13.06 -11.42 7.58
C TYR A 259 14.34 -11.78 6.82
N LEU A 260 15.30 -10.86 6.71
CA LEU A 260 16.62 -11.18 6.15
C LEU A 260 17.40 -12.16 7.02
N ALA A 261 17.25 -12.11 8.35
CA ALA A 261 17.93 -13.03 9.26
C ALA A 261 17.34 -14.46 9.22
N GLU A 262 16.11 -14.62 8.72
CA GLU A 262 15.44 -15.90 8.52
C GLU A 262 15.83 -16.59 7.20
N ILE A 263 16.52 -15.88 6.30
CA ILE A 263 17.05 -16.48 5.07
C ILE A 263 18.35 -17.22 5.40
N ASP A 264 18.25 -18.50 5.72
CA ASP A 264 19.40 -19.39 5.92
C ASP A 264 19.59 -20.34 4.71
N PRO A 265 20.60 -20.09 3.85
CA PRO A 265 20.89 -20.97 2.71
C PRO A 265 21.29 -22.39 3.10
N SER A 266 21.73 -22.60 4.34
CA SER A 266 22.13 -23.91 4.85
C SER A 266 20.97 -24.74 5.39
N ARG A 267 19.81 -24.12 5.63
CA ARG A 267 18.60 -24.74 6.16
C ARG A 267 17.37 -24.20 5.43
N PRO A 268 17.08 -24.70 4.21
CA PRO A 268 15.94 -24.23 3.43
C PRO A 268 14.63 -24.79 4.01
N ASP A 269 14.13 -24.17 5.06
CA ASP A 269 12.74 -24.35 5.46
C ASP A 269 11.80 -23.47 4.60
N VAL A 270 10.50 -23.71 4.74
CA VAL A 270 9.46 -23.02 3.96
C VAL A 270 9.56 -21.50 4.15
N PHE A 271 9.81 -21.03 5.37
CA PHE A 271 9.87 -19.60 5.68
C PHE A 271 11.08 -18.93 5.02
N GLY A 272 12.27 -19.53 5.15
CA GLY A 272 13.50 -19.03 4.52
C GLY A 272 13.40 -19.00 3.00
N VAL A 273 12.78 -20.01 2.39
CA VAL A 273 12.54 -20.07 0.93
C VAL A 273 11.54 -18.99 0.49
N THR A 274 10.45 -18.80 1.23
CA THR A 274 9.46 -17.73 0.96
C THR A 274 10.08 -16.35 1.11
N ASN A 275 10.91 -16.11 2.14
CA ASN A 275 11.63 -14.86 2.32
C ASN A 275 12.68 -14.63 1.22
N SER A 276 13.36 -15.68 0.74
CA SER A 276 14.26 -15.61 -0.42
C SER A 276 13.51 -15.18 -1.69
N LEU A 277 12.35 -15.79 -1.97
CA LEU A 277 11.47 -15.40 -3.07
C LEU A 277 11.09 -13.93 -2.95
N ASN A 278 10.55 -13.53 -1.79
CA ASN A 278 10.07 -12.19 -1.55
C ASN A 278 11.17 -11.13 -1.69
N LEU A 279 12.38 -11.43 -1.20
CA LEU A 279 13.56 -10.57 -1.38
C LEU A 279 13.93 -10.39 -2.86
N SER A 280 13.94 -11.48 -3.62
CA SER A 280 14.27 -11.44 -5.05
C SER A 280 13.26 -10.58 -5.83
N VAL A 281 11.96 -10.81 -5.61
CA VAL A 281 10.90 -10.08 -6.29
C VAL A 281 10.84 -8.61 -5.84
N SER A 282 11.05 -8.33 -4.55
CA SER A 282 11.15 -6.97 -4.00
C SER A 282 12.27 -6.15 -4.67
N ARG A 283 13.45 -6.74 -4.84
CA ARG A 283 14.56 -6.10 -5.58
C ARG A 283 14.20 -5.85 -7.03
N GLY A 284 13.58 -6.83 -7.69
CA GLY A 284 13.08 -6.68 -9.07
C GLY A 284 12.04 -5.55 -9.20
N LEU A 285 11.16 -5.39 -8.22
CA LEU A 285 10.17 -4.33 -8.17
C LEU A 285 10.82 -2.94 -8.10
N PHE A 286 11.83 -2.75 -7.25
CA PHE A 286 12.54 -1.46 -7.19
C PHE A 286 13.21 -1.11 -8.53
N VAL A 287 13.93 -2.06 -9.13
CA VAL A 287 14.57 -1.90 -10.45
C VAL A 287 13.54 -1.61 -11.53
N THR A 288 12.34 -2.18 -11.43
CA THR A 288 11.23 -1.93 -12.36
C THR A 288 10.76 -0.49 -12.30
N VAL A 289 10.65 0.11 -11.12
CA VAL A 289 10.27 1.52 -10.99
C VAL A 289 11.32 2.42 -11.65
N GLU A 290 12.60 2.18 -11.39
CA GLU A 290 13.67 2.93 -12.06
C GLU A 290 13.66 2.72 -13.58
N HIS A 291 13.33 1.51 -14.03
CA HIS A 291 13.22 1.22 -15.46
C HIS A 291 12.08 1.99 -16.10
N TRP A 292 10.92 2.06 -15.45
CA TRP A 292 9.79 2.86 -15.92
C TRP A 292 10.17 4.34 -16.04
N GLU A 293 10.83 4.91 -15.02
CA GLU A 293 11.27 6.31 -15.04
C GLU A 293 12.33 6.62 -16.12
N ARG A 294 13.04 5.61 -16.62
CA ARG A 294 13.95 5.75 -17.79
C ARG A 294 13.21 5.72 -19.13
N LEU A 295 12.08 5.03 -19.20
CA LEU A 295 11.29 4.89 -20.43
C LEU A 295 10.23 5.98 -20.58
N ASP A 296 9.73 6.50 -19.47
CA ASP A 296 8.66 7.48 -19.43
C ASP A 296 9.23 8.92 -19.36
N PRO A 297 8.63 9.91 -20.04
CA PRO A 297 9.08 11.30 -19.98
C PRO A 297 8.93 11.96 -18.60
N ILE A 298 8.19 11.35 -17.66
CA ILE A 298 8.03 11.89 -16.30
C ILE A 298 8.42 10.85 -15.25
N THR A 299 9.06 11.32 -14.18
CA THR A 299 9.35 10.49 -13.01
C THR A 299 8.08 10.22 -12.20
N LEU A 300 8.13 9.25 -11.29
CA LEU A 300 7.02 8.94 -10.39
C LEU A 300 6.69 10.13 -9.49
N GLN A 301 7.72 10.86 -9.05
CA GLN A 301 7.57 12.09 -8.28
C GLN A 301 6.81 13.16 -9.08
N LYS A 302 7.06 13.29 -10.39
CA LYS A 302 6.30 14.20 -11.26
C LYS A 302 4.91 13.68 -11.60
N MET A 303 4.74 12.37 -11.72
CA MET A 303 3.45 11.74 -11.94
C MET A 303 2.45 12.09 -10.81
N VAL A 304 2.86 12.01 -9.54
CA VAL A 304 1.97 12.32 -8.41
C VAL A 304 1.64 13.83 -8.28
N GLU A 305 2.37 14.70 -8.98
CA GLU A 305 2.10 16.15 -9.03
C GLU A 305 1.04 16.51 -10.09
N LEU A 306 0.74 15.63 -11.05
CA LEU A 306 -0.14 15.89 -12.19
C LEU A 306 -1.57 16.30 -11.79
N PRO A 307 -2.31 17.01 -12.65
CA PRO A 307 -3.77 17.17 -12.50
C PRO A 307 -4.47 15.82 -12.35
N ILE A 308 -5.56 15.76 -11.58
CA ILE A 308 -6.16 14.48 -11.16
C ILE A 308 -6.46 13.52 -12.32
N LYS A 309 -7.03 13.99 -13.43
CA LYS A 309 -7.34 13.13 -14.58
C LYS A 309 -6.10 12.53 -15.24
N GLU A 310 -5.04 13.32 -15.35
CA GLU A 310 -3.77 12.89 -15.93
C GLU A 310 -3.02 11.94 -14.99
N TYR A 311 -3.06 12.22 -13.68
CA TYR A 311 -2.54 11.34 -12.64
C TYR A 311 -3.19 9.96 -12.70
N GLU A 312 -4.53 9.88 -12.72
CA GLU A 312 -5.24 8.58 -12.74
C GLU A 312 -4.93 7.78 -14.01
N ALA A 313 -4.93 8.45 -15.18
CA ALA A 313 -4.57 7.80 -16.44
C ALA A 313 -3.12 7.25 -16.41
N LYS A 314 -2.18 8.02 -15.87
CA LYS A 314 -0.78 7.62 -15.78
C LYS A 314 -0.54 6.52 -14.75
N LYS A 315 -1.24 6.58 -13.60
CA LYS A 315 -1.23 5.54 -12.56
C LYS A 315 -1.60 4.19 -13.16
N ILE A 316 -2.66 4.11 -13.98
CA ILE A 316 -3.07 2.85 -14.64
C ILE A 316 -1.95 2.29 -15.54
N LEU A 317 -1.31 3.14 -16.34
CA LEU A 317 -0.22 2.72 -17.22
C LEU A 317 0.99 2.21 -16.42
N PHE A 318 1.35 2.93 -15.36
CA PHE A 318 2.44 2.56 -14.46
C PHE A 318 2.17 1.21 -13.77
N LEU A 319 0.99 1.02 -13.18
CA LEU A 319 0.64 -0.23 -12.50
C LEU A 319 0.61 -1.43 -13.44
N ARG A 320 0.14 -1.27 -14.69
CA ARG A 320 0.21 -2.32 -15.72
C ARG A 320 1.65 -2.68 -16.11
N PHE A 321 2.55 -1.69 -16.10
CA PHE A 321 3.96 -1.93 -16.34
C PHE A 321 4.58 -2.74 -15.20
N ILE A 322 4.29 -2.37 -13.95
CA ILE A 322 4.75 -3.10 -12.75
C ILE A 322 4.28 -4.56 -12.78
N ASP A 323 2.98 -4.78 -12.99
CA ASP A 323 2.37 -6.11 -13.09
C ASP A 323 3.08 -7.02 -14.09
N ARG A 324 3.30 -6.51 -15.32
CA ARG A 324 4.02 -7.24 -16.37
C ARG A 324 5.44 -7.59 -15.97
N MET A 325 6.16 -6.64 -15.38
CA MET A 325 7.59 -6.80 -15.07
C MET A 325 7.82 -7.75 -13.90
N ILE A 326 6.95 -7.76 -12.88
CA ILE A 326 6.98 -8.76 -11.80
C ILE A 326 6.78 -10.16 -12.39
N LYS A 327 5.76 -10.32 -13.24
CA LYS A 327 5.50 -11.60 -13.91
C LYS A 327 6.72 -12.10 -14.70
N MET A 328 7.32 -11.23 -15.52
CA MET A 328 8.52 -11.56 -16.30
C MET A 328 9.71 -11.95 -15.41
N HIS A 329 9.89 -11.26 -14.28
CA HIS A 329 10.95 -11.57 -13.32
C HIS A 329 10.76 -12.96 -12.69
N ILE A 330 9.55 -13.30 -12.28
CA ILE A 330 9.22 -14.63 -11.74
C ILE A 330 9.43 -15.73 -12.78
N GLU A 331 9.01 -15.50 -14.03
CA GLU A 331 9.23 -16.45 -15.14
C GLU A 331 10.72 -16.67 -15.42
N ASP A 332 11.55 -15.62 -15.36
CA ASP A 332 13.00 -15.72 -15.50
C ASP A 332 13.63 -16.50 -14.33
N MET A 333 13.21 -16.23 -13.09
CA MET A 333 13.63 -16.99 -11.91
C MET A 333 13.33 -18.49 -12.07
N ALA A 334 12.11 -18.84 -12.50
CA ALA A 334 11.70 -20.23 -12.71
C ALA A 334 12.60 -20.94 -13.75
N LYS A 335 12.90 -20.26 -14.87
CA LYS A 335 13.81 -20.78 -15.91
C LYS A 335 15.22 -21.03 -15.37
N ARG A 336 15.76 -20.11 -14.56
CA ARG A 336 17.09 -20.27 -13.95
C ARG A 336 17.13 -21.44 -12.98
N ILE A 337 16.13 -21.59 -12.12
CA ILE A 337 16.02 -22.71 -11.17
C ILE A 337 15.95 -24.05 -11.93
N ALA A 338 15.14 -24.12 -12.99
CA ALA A 338 15.06 -25.31 -13.84
C ALA A 338 16.40 -25.66 -14.50
N ALA A 339 17.11 -24.66 -15.03
CA ALA A 339 18.42 -24.85 -15.65
C ALA A 339 19.50 -25.33 -14.66
N ILE A 340 19.48 -24.85 -13.41
CA ILE A 340 20.39 -25.30 -12.35
C ILE A 340 20.11 -26.77 -12.02
N ARG A 341 18.84 -27.14 -11.86
CA ARG A 341 18.44 -28.54 -11.59
C ARG A 341 18.85 -29.48 -12.72
N ALA A 342 18.64 -29.08 -13.98
CA ALA A 342 19.02 -29.87 -15.14
C ALA A 342 20.53 -30.10 -15.27
N LYS A 343 21.37 -29.24 -14.66
CA LYS A 343 22.83 -29.42 -14.61
C LYS A 343 23.30 -30.30 -13.44
N ALA A 344 22.46 -30.48 -12.42
CA ALA A 344 22.77 -31.26 -11.23
C ALA A 344 22.26 -32.72 -11.31
N ALA A 345 21.34 -33.00 -12.24
CA ALA A 345 20.90 -34.33 -12.62
C ALA A 345 21.78 -34.87 -13.75
#